data_AF-A0A9P6ULA6-F1
#
_entry.id   AF-A0A9P6ULA6-F1
#
_cell.length_a   1.000
_cell.length_b   1.000
_cell.length_c   1.000
_cell.angle_alpha   90.00
_cell.angle_beta   90.00
_cell.angle_gamma   90.00
#
_symmetry.space_group_name_H-M   'P 1'
#
loop_
_entity.id
_entity.type
_entity.pdbx_description
1 polymer ?
#
loop_
_entity_poly.entity_id
_entity_poly.type
_entity_poly.pdbx_seq_one_letter_code
_entity_poly.pdbx_strand_id
1 'polypeptide(L)'
;MEREKPDNPYEAIGFGDFGSYFKNKKIKLQLQQDEIAALVEDDLPQIFEGVIVYVNGYTDPPIHGGEFTQFLSKSRITHIIATNLTQSKMKEFRQVGLITLYL
;
A
#
# COMPACT_ATOMS: atom_id res chain seq x y z
N MET A 1 -17.14 26.81 18.61
CA MET A 1 -17.03 25.53 17.88
C MET A 1 -15.70 25.57 17.14
N GLU A 2 -14.62 25.18 17.82
CA GLU A 2 -13.31 25.07 17.18
C GLU A 2 -13.37 23.94 16.17
N ARG A 3 -13.04 24.23 14.91
CA ARG A 3 -12.92 23.23 13.86
C ARG A 3 -11.71 22.38 14.20
N GLU A 4 -11.89 21.07 14.32
CA GLU A 4 -10.78 20.12 14.49
C GLU A 4 -9.72 20.40 13.42
N LYS A 5 -8.49 20.66 13.86
CA LYS A 5 -7.34 20.83 12.99
C LYS A 5 -7.15 19.53 12.20
N PRO A 6 -6.88 19.57 10.89
CA PRO A 6 -6.51 18.36 10.18
C PRO A 6 -5.27 17.76 10.87
N ASP A 7 -5.37 16.50 11.31
CA ASP A 7 -4.26 15.75 11.89
C ASP A 7 -3.07 15.84 10.94
N ASN A 8 -2.04 16.59 11.33
CA ASN A 8 -0.82 16.68 10.53
C ASN A 8 -0.04 15.37 10.72
N PRO A 9 0.11 14.53 9.68
CA PRO A 9 0.72 13.22 9.82
C PRO A 9 2.22 13.29 10.20
N TYR A 10 2.83 14.48 10.10
CA TYR A 10 4.22 14.73 10.47
C TYR A 10 4.41 15.18 11.93
N GLU A 11 3.33 15.35 12.70
CA GLU A 11 3.45 15.68 14.12
C GLU A 11 4.10 14.55 14.93
N ALA A 12 4.83 14.96 15.97
CA ALA A 12 5.47 14.03 16.88
C ALA A 12 4.42 13.27 17.68
N ILE A 13 4.48 11.95 17.61
CA ILE A 13 3.63 11.05 18.40
C ILE A 13 4.41 10.54 19.62
N GLY A 14 3.71 10.36 20.74
CA GLY A 14 4.28 9.73 21.93
C GLY A 14 4.62 8.26 21.67
N PHE A 15 5.68 7.76 22.30
CA PHE A 15 6.02 6.34 22.25
C PHE A 15 4.87 5.49 22.80
N GLY A 16 4.49 4.42 22.09
CA GLY A 16 3.40 3.53 22.47
C GLY A 16 2.02 3.88 21.89
N ASP A 17 1.87 5.02 21.23
CA ASP A 17 0.65 5.35 20.49
C ASP A 17 0.64 4.70 19.10
N PHE A 18 0.36 3.39 19.09
CA PHE A 18 0.29 2.61 17.85
C PHE A 18 -0.84 3.09 16.93
N GLY A 19 -1.96 3.57 17.47
CA GLY A 19 -3.12 4.01 16.68
C GLY A 19 -2.78 5.19 15.80
N SER A 20 -2.25 6.26 16.41
CA SER A 20 -1.80 7.45 15.68
C SER A 20 -0.62 7.14 14.76
N TYR A 21 0.30 6.26 15.19
CA TYR A 21 1.38 5.78 14.32
C TYR A 21 0.85 5.13 13.03
N PHE A 22 -0.06 4.17 13.14
CA PHE A 22 -0.61 3.47 11.98
C PHE A 22 -1.41 4.42 11.07
N LYS A 23 -2.18 5.34 11.65
CA LYS A 23 -2.92 6.37 10.91
C LYS A 23 -1.98 7.28 10.13
N ASN A 24 -0.98 7.87 10.79
CA ASN A 24 -0.03 8.78 10.18
C ASN A 24 0.83 8.07 9.12
N LYS A 25 1.22 6.82 9.38
CA LYS A 25 1.94 5.99 8.39
C LYS A 25 1.10 5.74 7.15
N LYS A 26 -0.19 5.43 7.30
CA LYS A 26 -1.10 5.21 6.17
C LYS A 26 -1.25 6.47 5.31
N ILE A 27 -1.39 7.64 5.95
CA ILE A 27 -1.49 8.93 5.22
C ILE A 27 -0.20 9.20 4.45
N LYS A 28 0.97 9.03 5.08
CA LYS A 28 2.27 9.25 4.40
C LYS A 28 2.48 8.36 3.19
N LEU A 29 2.06 7.09 3.28
CA LEU A 29 2.16 6.16 2.14
C LEU A 29 1.23 6.56 0.99
N GLN A 30 0.03 7.06 1.30
CA GLN A 30 -0.88 7.57 0.27
C GLN A 30 -0.29 8.79 -0.44
N LEU A 31 0.27 9.74 0.31
CA LEU A 31 0.92 10.92 -0.26
C LEU A 31 2.07 10.54 -1.21
N GLN A 32 2.90 9.57 -0.81
CA GLN A 32 3.99 9.06 -1.67
C GLN A 32 3.46 8.40 -2.96
N GLN A 33 2.32 7.72 -2.89
CA GLN A 33 1.68 7.15 -4.09
C GLN A 33 1.14 8.21 -5.02
N ASP A 34 0.49 9.23 -4.47
CA ASP A 34 -0.06 10.34 -5.25
C ASP A 34 1.07 11.11 -5.94
N GLU A 35 2.22 11.30 -5.27
CA GLU A 35 3.44 11.87 -5.87
C GLU A 35 3.96 11.01 -7.02
N ILE A 36 4.05 9.68 -6.86
CA ILE A 36 4.50 8.78 -7.93
C ILE A 36 3.52 8.79 -9.10
N ALA A 37 2.22 8.76 -8.83
CA ALA A 37 1.17 8.80 -9.85
C ALA A 37 1.24 10.10 -10.66
N ALA A 38 1.53 11.24 -10.01
CA ALA A 38 1.72 12.53 -10.67
C ALA A 38 2.97 12.60 -11.57
N LEU A 39 3.94 11.70 -11.38
CA LEU A 39 5.13 11.59 -12.24
C LEU A 39 4.93 10.70 -13.46
N VAL A 40 3.84 9.91 -13.51
CA VAL A 40 3.54 9.03 -14.64
C VAL A 40 2.96 9.87 -15.78
N GLU A 41 3.51 9.73 -16.99
CA GLU A 41 3.01 10.41 -18.18
C GLU A 41 1.60 9.94 -18.53
N ASP A 42 0.70 10.88 -18.86
CA ASP A 42 -0.71 10.61 -19.22
C ASP A 42 -0.87 9.66 -20.43
N ASP A 43 0.16 9.56 -21.29
CA ASP A 43 0.14 8.72 -22.49
C ASP A 43 0.45 7.23 -22.23
N LEU A 44 0.79 6.86 -20.99
CA LEU A 44 1.06 5.47 -20.64
C LEU A 44 -0.24 4.67 -20.39
N PRO A 45 -0.37 3.47 -20.97
CA PRO A 45 -1.57 2.65 -20.79
C PRO A 45 -1.71 2.22 -19.32
N GLN A 46 -2.89 2.46 -18.74
CA GLN A 46 -3.25 2.12 -17.35
C GLN A 46 -3.62 0.64 -17.22
N ILE A 47 -2.67 -0.26 -17.53
CA ILE A 47 -2.92 -1.71 -17.63
C ILE A 47 -3.28 -2.38 -16.30
N PHE A 48 -3.06 -1.72 -15.16
CA PHE A 48 -3.40 -2.20 -13.82
C PHE A 48 -4.57 -1.43 -13.19
N GLU A 49 -5.39 -0.75 -13.98
CA GLU A 49 -6.59 -0.08 -13.48
C GLU A 49 -7.49 -1.05 -12.69
N GLY A 50 -7.91 -0.64 -11.49
CA GLY A 50 -8.70 -1.46 -10.57
C GLY A 50 -7.92 -2.58 -9.86
N VAL A 51 -6.62 -2.73 -10.12
CA VAL A 51 -5.76 -3.67 -9.42
C VAL A 51 -5.27 -3.02 -8.12
N ILE A 52 -5.61 -3.63 -6.99
CA ILE A 52 -5.11 -3.26 -5.67
C ILE A 52 -4.14 -4.33 -5.19
N VAL A 53 -2.87 -3.98 -5.01
CA VAL A 53 -1.81 -4.92 -4.67
C VAL A 53 -1.36 -4.74 -3.24
N TYR A 54 -1.39 -5.81 -2.45
CA TYR A 54 -0.67 -5.84 -1.18
C TYR A 54 0.79 -6.20 -1.43
N VAL A 55 1.69 -5.32 -1.00
CA VAL A 55 3.14 -5.53 -1.15
C VAL A 55 3.72 -5.99 0.18
N ASN A 56 4.36 -7.17 0.17
CA ASN A 56 5.11 -7.70 1.30
C ASN A 56 6.61 -7.69 0.97
N GLY A 57 7.33 -6.71 1.53
CA GLY A 57 8.76 -6.52 1.31
C GLY A 57 9.07 -5.26 0.53
N TYR A 58 10.32 -5.13 0.07
CA TYR A 58 10.77 -4.07 -0.81
C TYR A 58 10.44 -4.43 -2.26
N THR A 59 9.95 -3.47 -3.03
CA THR A 59 9.64 -3.62 -4.45
C THR A 59 10.13 -2.41 -5.22
N ASP A 60 10.76 -2.68 -6.36
CA ASP A 60 11.20 -1.75 -7.39
C ASP A 60 10.99 -2.53 -8.70
N PRO A 61 10.14 -2.11 -9.66
CA PRO A 61 9.63 -0.76 -9.98
C PRO A 61 8.22 -0.40 -9.45
N PRO A 62 7.76 0.86 -9.62
CA PRO A 62 6.37 1.26 -9.39
C PRO A 62 5.38 0.60 -10.38
N ILE A 63 4.16 0.31 -9.92
CA ILE A 63 3.08 -0.29 -10.71
C ILE A 63 2.29 0.82 -11.42
N HIS A 64 2.13 0.75 -12.75
CA HIS A 64 1.45 1.78 -13.54
C HIS A 64 -0.08 1.59 -13.57
N GLY A 65 -0.82 2.58 -13.09
CA GLY A 65 -2.29 2.58 -13.11
C GLY A 65 -2.97 1.66 -12.09
N GLY A 66 -2.21 1.04 -11.19
CA GLY A 66 -2.73 0.24 -10.08
C GLY A 66 -2.48 0.88 -8.72
N GLU A 67 -3.30 0.51 -7.73
CA GLU A 67 -3.06 0.88 -6.34
C GLU A 67 -2.19 -0.16 -5.65
N PHE A 68 -1.31 0.24 -4.73
CA PHE A 68 -0.66 -0.70 -3.82
C PHE A 68 -0.94 -0.35 -2.35
N THR A 69 -0.75 -1.29 -1.44
CA THR A 69 -0.92 -1.06 -0.01
C THR A 69 0.09 -1.88 0.78
N GLN A 70 0.70 -1.25 1.77
CA GLN A 70 1.53 -1.97 2.76
C GLN A 70 0.68 -2.55 3.90
N PHE A 71 -0.60 -2.21 3.94
CA PHE A 71 -1.54 -2.72 4.93
C PHE A 71 -2.45 -3.75 4.27
N LEU A 72 -2.37 -4.98 4.78
CA LEU A 72 -3.18 -6.08 4.30
C LEU A 72 -4.65 -5.84 4.64
N SER A 73 -5.49 -5.73 3.62
CA SER A 73 -6.95 -5.71 3.75
C SER A 73 -7.55 -6.73 2.79
N LYS A 74 -7.84 -7.94 3.29
CA LYS A 74 -8.27 -9.08 2.47
C LYS A 74 -9.51 -8.79 1.61
N SER A 75 -10.36 -7.86 2.02
CA SER A 75 -11.55 -7.44 1.28
C SER A 75 -11.28 -6.40 0.18
N ARG A 76 -10.15 -5.70 0.25
CA ARG A 76 -9.78 -4.64 -0.70
C ARG A 76 -8.73 -5.09 -1.70
N ILE A 77 -7.84 -6.01 -1.31
CA ILE A 77 -6.72 -6.40 -2.15
C ILE A 77 -7.17 -7.41 -3.22
N THR A 78 -6.64 -7.24 -4.42
CA THR A 78 -6.84 -8.15 -5.56
C THR A 78 -5.68 -9.11 -5.68
N HIS A 79 -4.45 -8.63 -5.42
CA HIS A 79 -3.23 -9.39 -5.59
C HIS A 79 -2.27 -9.16 -4.43
N ILE A 80 -1.37 -10.12 -4.24
CA ILE A 80 -0.27 -10.04 -3.29
C ILE A 80 1.02 -10.16 -4.07
N ILE A 81 1.91 -9.18 -3.91
CA ILE A 81 3.30 -9.22 -4.37
C ILE A 81 4.20 -9.42 -3.16
N ALA A 82 5.05 -10.42 -3.22
CA ALA A 82 6.03 -10.71 -2.17
C ALA A 82 7.25 -11.40 -2.78
N THR A 83 8.44 -11.06 -2.28
CA THR A 83 9.70 -11.75 -2.63
C THR A 83 9.82 -13.10 -1.94
N ASN A 84 9.35 -13.22 -0.70
CA ASN A 84 9.33 -14.48 0.02
C ASN A 84 8.10 -14.56 0.94
N LEU A 85 7.42 -15.71 0.94
CA LEU A 85 6.30 -15.98 1.83
C LEU A 85 6.56 -17.26 2.62
N THR A 86 6.26 -17.22 3.91
CA THR A 86 6.27 -18.44 4.72
C THR A 86 5.18 -19.41 4.24
N GLN A 87 5.38 -20.71 4.46
CA GLN A 87 4.40 -21.74 4.10
C GLN A 87 3.01 -21.46 4.71
N SER A 88 2.97 -20.96 5.94
CA SER A 88 1.71 -20.55 6.59
C SER A 88 1.03 -19.40 5.84
N LYS A 89 1.79 -18.39 5.37
CA LYS A 89 1.26 -17.26 4.62
C LYS A 89 0.77 -17.66 3.23
N MET A 90 1.47 -18.56 2.54
CA MET A 90 1.01 -19.09 1.26
C MET A 90 -0.34 -19.82 1.39
N LYS A 91 -0.51 -20.62 2.45
CA LYS A 91 -1.82 -21.25 2.75
C LYS A 91 -2.90 -20.22 3.04
N GLU A 92 -2.57 -19.19 3.82
CA GLU A 92 -3.50 -18.10 4.17
C GLU A 92 -3.97 -17.31 2.93
N PHE A 93 -3.12 -17.17 1.93
CA PHE A 93 -3.35 -16.34 0.75
C PHE A 93 -3.83 -17.10 -0.48
N ARG A 94 -4.03 -18.42 -0.39
CA ARG A 94 -4.39 -19.27 -1.54
C ARG A 94 -5.67 -18.86 -2.28
N GLN A 95 -6.58 -18.13 -1.61
CA GLN A 95 -7.85 -17.67 -2.18
C GLN A 95 -7.80 -16.24 -2.74
N VAL A 96 -6.76 -15.47 -2.38
CA VAL A 96 -6.49 -14.15 -2.94
C VAL A 96 -5.56 -14.40 -4.13
N GLY A 97 -5.87 -13.93 -5.34
CA GLY A 97 -5.04 -14.17 -6.52
C GLY A 97 -3.56 -13.83 -6.24
N LEU A 98 -2.72 -14.84 -6.05
CA LEU A 98 -1.37 -14.66 -5.52
C LEU A 98 -0.41 -14.56 -6.72
N ILE A 99 0.23 -13.41 -6.89
CA ILE A 99 1.28 -13.21 -7.91
C ILE A 99 2.62 -13.22 -7.16
N THR A 100 3.21 -14.41 -7.05
CA THR A 100 4.59 -14.53 -6.57
C THR A 100 5.52 -14.01 -7.66
N LEU A 101 6.19 -12.88 -7.41
CA LEU A 101 7.30 -12.42 -8.25
C LEU A 101 8.60 -13.01 -7.68
N TYR A 102 9.21 -13.92 -8.44
CA TYR A 102 10.61 -14.25 -8.25
C TYR A 102 11.43 -13.11 -8.85
N LEU A 103 12.16 -12.36 -8.01
CA LEU A 103 13.33 -11.60 -8.42
C LEU A 103 14.57 -12.44 -8.12
#